data_AF-A0A4Z0GW62-F1
#
_entry.id   AF-A0A4Z0GW62-F1
#
_cell.length_a   1.000
_cell.length_b   1.000
_cell.length_c   1.000
_cell.angle_alpha   90.00
_cell.angle_beta   90.00
_cell.angle_gamma   90.00
#
_symmetry.space_group_name_H-M   'P 1'
#
loop_
_entity.id
_entity.type
_entity.pdbx_description
1 polymer ?
#
loop_
_entity_poly.entity_id
_entity_poly.type
_entity_poly.pdbx_seq_one_letter_code
_entity_poly.pdbx_strand_id
1 'polypeptide(L)'
;MGLVTPSIVINIFNFKINSFENASAVNVGQNVLADWHNSDKKNQGFGQSFGDGSAFMETKSQVDDRDLIDSPTTFEKEKRSVWDETRI
;
A
#
# COMPACT_ATOMS: atom_id res chain seq x y z
N MET A 1 -25.85 29.35 -16.44
CA MET A 1 -25.01 28.44 -17.26
C MET A 1 -24.35 27.48 -16.30
N GLY A 2 -24.93 26.28 -16.13
CA GLY A 2 -24.41 25.30 -15.18
C GLY A 2 -23.11 24.70 -15.69
N LEU A 3 -22.07 24.69 -14.87
CA LEU A 3 -20.82 24.02 -15.20
C LEU A 3 -21.13 22.54 -15.42
N VAL A 4 -20.96 22.06 -16.65
CA VAL A 4 -20.92 20.63 -16.94
C VAL A 4 -19.72 20.06 -16.20
N THR A 5 -19.98 19.36 -15.11
CA THR A 5 -18.95 18.53 -14.48
C THR A 5 -18.68 17.37 -15.43
N PRO A 6 -17.41 17.09 -15.80
CA PRO A 6 -17.11 15.96 -16.65
C PRO A 6 -17.58 14.68 -15.94
N SER A 7 -18.60 14.02 -16.50
CA SER A 7 -19.04 12.72 -16.03
C SER A 7 -18.07 11.67 -16.56
N ILE A 8 -17.36 10.99 -15.65
CA ILE A 8 -16.53 9.85 -15.99
C ILE A 8 -17.40 8.60 -15.85
N VAL A 9 -17.76 7.99 -16.97
CA VAL A 9 -18.48 6.71 -17.00
C VAL A 9 -17.47 5.60 -17.23
N ILE A 10 -17.35 4.69 -16.26
CA ILE A 10 -16.43 3.55 -16.35
C ILE A 10 -17.28 2.29 -16.27
N ASN A 11 -17.34 1.56 -17.39
CA ASN A 11 -17.98 0.25 -17.44
C ASN A 11 -16.90 -0.80 -17.28
N ILE A 12 -16.96 -1.56 -16.19
CA ILE A 12 -16.04 -2.66 -15.95
C ILE A 12 -16.81 -3.97 -16.04
N PHE A 13 -16.52 -4.76 -17.06
CA PHE A 13 -17.17 -6.05 -17.26
C PHE A 13 -16.71 -7.10 -16.25
N ASN A 14 -15.40 -7.17 -15.99
CA ASN A 14 -14.82 -7.99 -14.94
C ASN A 14 -13.57 -7.30 -14.38
N PHE A 15 -13.45 -7.28 -13.07
CA PHE A 15 -12.28 -6.77 -12.37
C PHE A 15 -11.90 -7.76 -11.29
N LYS A 16 -10.71 -8.34 -11.40
CA LYS A 16 -10.21 -9.28 -10.41
C LYS A 16 -8.84 -8.87 -9.96
N ILE A 17 -8.72 -8.59 -8.68
CA ILE A 17 -7.46 -8.47 -7.98
C ILE A 17 -7.32 -9.73 -7.15
N ASN A 18 -6.25 -10.47 -7.38
CA ASN A 18 -5.97 -11.70 -6.66
C ASN A 18 -5.39 -11.44 -5.27
N SER A 19 -4.55 -10.41 -5.15
CA SER A 19 -4.11 -9.88 -3.86
C SER A 19 -3.66 -8.43 -3.99
N PHE A 20 -3.82 -7.72 -2.87
CA PHE A 20 -3.07 -6.50 -2.58
C PHE A 20 -2.30 -6.70 -1.31
N GLU A 21 -1.12 -6.11 -1.29
CA GLU A 21 -0.18 -6.20 -0.18
C GLU A 21 -0.01 -4.83 0.45
N ASN A 22 0.84 -4.75 1.46
CA ASN A 22 1.09 -3.53 2.21
C ASN A 22 1.31 -2.31 1.30
N ALA A 23 0.79 -1.16 1.75
CA ALA A 23 0.82 0.09 0.98
C ALA A 23 0.17 0.03 -0.42
N SER A 24 -0.89 -0.76 -0.60
CA SER A 24 -1.61 -0.81 -1.88
C SER A 24 -2.91 0.00 -1.90
N ALA A 25 -3.24 0.57 -3.07
CA ALA A 25 -4.52 1.20 -3.34
C ALA A 25 -4.96 0.95 -4.79
N VAL A 26 -6.27 0.83 -5.00
CA VAL A 26 -6.88 0.98 -6.34
C VAL A 26 -7.88 2.10 -6.27
N ASN A 27 -7.57 3.15 -7.01
CA ASN A 27 -8.33 4.37 -7.01
C ASN A 27 -8.70 4.75 -8.44
N VAL A 28 -9.87 5.36 -8.56
CA VAL A 28 -10.45 5.82 -9.83
C VAL A 28 -10.96 7.24 -9.61
N GLY A 29 -10.74 8.14 -10.58
CA GLY A 29 -11.05 9.57 -10.44
C GLY A 29 -9.91 10.39 -9.83
N GLN A 30 -10.21 11.61 -9.38
CA GLN A 30 -9.22 12.51 -8.76
C GLN A 30 -8.93 12.05 -7.32
N ASN A 31 -7.70 11.63 -7.05
CA ASN A 31 -7.29 11.11 -5.74
C ASN A 31 -5.98 11.74 -5.30
N VAL A 32 -5.94 12.23 -4.05
CA VAL A 32 -4.71 12.69 -3.40
C VAL A 32 -4.39 11.70 -2.28
N LEU A 33 -3.24 11.03 -2.39
CA LEU A 33 -2.75 10.08 -1.39
C LEU A 33 -1.57 10.71 -0.65
N ALA A 34 -1.87 11.69 0.21
CA ALA A 34 -0.86 12.37 1.01
C ALA A 34 -0.52 11.59 2.28
N ASP A 35 0.70 11.78 2.79
CA ASP A 35 1.21 11.14 4.02
C ASP A 35 1.11 9.61 4.04
N TRP A 36 1.20 8.98 2.86
CA TRP A 36 1.16 7.53 2.74
C TRP A 36 2.46 6.91 3.26
N HIS A 37 2.38 6.21 4.40
CA HIS A 37 3.51 5.52 4.98
C HIS A 37 3.18 4.05 5.20
N ASN A 38 4.17 3.18 5.00
CA ASN A 38 4.07 1.78 5.36
C ASN A 38 5.43 1.28 5.81
N SER A 39 5.44 0.59 6.94
CA SER A 39 6.55 -0.21 7.43
C SER A 39 6.07 -1.63 7.45
N ASP A 40 6.84 -2.53 6.87
CA ASP A 40 6.52 -3.94 6.88
C ASP A 40 7.80 -4.77 6.95
N LYS A 41 7.80 -5.75 7.84
CA LYS A 41 8.85 -6.74 7.98
C LYS A 41 8.21 -8.10 7.91
N LYS A 42 8.73 -8.93 7.01
CA LYS A 42 8.30 -10.30 6.85
C LYS A 42 9.48 -11.21 7.08
N ASN A 43 9.25 -12.23 7.88
CA ASN A 43 10.20 -13.30 8.12
C ASN A 43 9.48 -14.63 7.85
N GLN A 44 9.34 -14.96 6.57
CA GLN A 44 8.46 -16.03 6.11
C GLN A 44 9.26 -17.13 5.41
N GLY A 45 8.92 -18.38 5.72
CA GLY A 45 9.64 -19.55 5.21
C GLY A 45 9.30 -19.90 3.76
N PHE A 46 8.08 -19.60 3.31
CA PHE A 46 7.64 -19.85 1.94
C PHE A 46 7.04 -18.62 1.24
N GLY A 47 6.94 -17.49 1.96
CA GLY A 47 6.28 -16.30 1.44
C GLY A 47 4.76 -16.48 1.34
N GLN A 48 4.16 -15.81 0.36
CA GLN A 48 2.72 -15.80 0.14
C GLN A 48 2.38 -16.35 -1.25
N SER A 49 1.26 -17.08 -1.33
CA SER A 49 0.71 -17.63 -2.57
C SER A 49 -0.67 -17.01 -2.77
N PHE A 50 -0.85 -16.31 -3.89
CA PHE A 50 -2.08 -15.58 -4.17
C PHE A 50 -2.57 -15.86 -5.59
N GLY A 51 -3.89 -15.85 -5.72
CA GLY A 51 -4.59 -15.94 -7.00
C GLY A 51 -5.05 -17.33 -7.39
N ASP A 52 -5.65 -17.42 -8.57
CA ASP A 52 -6.30 -18.64 -9.02
C ASP A 52 -5.28 -19.74 -9.28
N GLY A 53 -5.48 -20.90 -8.65
CA GLY A 53 -4.57 -22.04 -8.76
C GLY A 53 -3.28 -21.88 -7.96
N SER A 54 -3.19 -20.88 -7.08
CA SER A 54 -2.03 -20.70 -6.21
C SER A 54 -2.01 -21.78 -5.11
N ALA A 55 -0.98 -22.61 -5.09
CA ALA A 55 -0.81 -23.67 -4.09
C ALA A 55 0.67 -23.84 -3.73
N PHE A 56 0.91 -24.26 -2.50
CA PHE A 56 2.21 -24.77 -2.06
C PHE A 56 2.13 -26.29 -1.98
N MET A 57 3.07 -26.99 -2.60
CA MET A 57 3.14 -28.46 -2.60
C MET A 57 4.51 -28.92 -2.10
N GLU A 58 4.53 -29.94 -1.24
CA GLU A 58 5.75 -30.57 -0.69
C GLU A 58 6.78 -29.60 -0.09
N THR A 59 6.31 -28.61 0.65
CA THR A 59 7.15 -27.51 1.14
C THR A 59 7.76 -27.81 2.51
N LYS A 60 9.08 -27.64 2.66
CA LYS A 60 9.80 -27.61 3.96
C LYS A 60 10.56 -26.29 4.14
N SER A 61 10.31 -25.56 5.23
CA SER A 61 10.95 -24.27 5.51
C SER A 61 11.50 -24.23 6.92
N GLN A 62 12.60 -23.51 7.08
CA GLN A 62 13.14 -23.09 8.36
C GLN A 62 13.51 -21.62 8.22
N VAL A 63 13.13 -20.83 9.22
CA VAL A 63 13.42 -19.40 9.29
C VAL A 63 14.11 -19.14 10.61
N ASP A 64 15.38 -18.77 10.56
CA ASP A 64 16.20 -18.42 11.72
C ASP A 64 16.55 -16.93 11.60
N ASP A 65 15.93 -16.09 12.41
CA ASP A 65 16.13 -14.63 12.41
C ASP A 65 16.61 -14.24 13.80
N ARG A 66 17.93 -14.13 13.93
CA ARG A 66 18.63 -13.87 15.20
C ARG A 66 19.24 -12.49 15.18
N ASP A 67 18.39 -11.49 15.35
CA ASP A 67 18.78 -10.14 15.72
C ASP A 67 18.08 -9.69 17.02
N LEU A 68 18.66 -8.71 17.71
CA LEU A 68 18.10 -8.17 18.97
C LEU A 68 17.09 -7.04 18.73
N ILE A 69 17.18 -6.39 17.57
CA ILE A 69 16.33 -5.27 17.16
C ILE A 69 15.86 -5.57 15.74
N ASP A 70 14.54 -5.73 15.61
CA ASP A 70 13.90 -5.92 14.31
C ASP A 70 13.12 -4.65 13.93
N SER A 71 13.40 -4.12 12.73
CA SER A 71 12.60 -3.12 12.02
C SER A 71 12.23 -1.85 12.79
N PRO A 72 13.22 -1.05 13.26
CA PRO A 72 12.95 0.25 13.87
C PRO A 72 12.54 1.26 12.79
N THR A 73 11.23 1.47 12.60
CA THR A 73 10.72 2.44 11.63
C THR A 73 10.12 3.66 12.29
N THR A 74 10.55 4.85 11.84
CA THR A 74 10.01 6.13 12.28
C THR A 74 9.52 6.91 11.06
N PHE A 75 8.29 7.41 11.13
CA PHE A 75 7.71 8.31 10.13
C PHE A 75 7.62 9.71 10.75
N GLU A 76 8.78 10.38 10.88
CA GLU A 76 8.82 11.77 11.34
C GLU A 76 8.10 12.64 10.31
N LYS A 77 7.01 13.30 10.73
CA LYS A 77 6.53 14.48 10.03
C LYS A 77 7.43 15.63 10.47
N GLU A 78 8.24 16.18 9.56
CA GLU A 78 8.83 17.50 9.80
C GLU A 78 7.68 18.42 10.21
N LYS A 79 7.71 18.92 11.45
CA LYS A 79 6.76 19.95 11.90
C LYS A 79 7.05 21.18 11.06
N ARG A 80 6.34 21.34 9.95
CA ARG A 80 6.31 22.63 9.26
C ARG A 80 5.87 23.66 10.29
N SER A 81 6.79 24.56 10.59
CA SER A 81 6.56 25.70 11.45
C SER A 81 5.39 26.48 10.87
N VAL A 82 4.38 26.76 11.71
CA VAL A 82 3.20 27.57 11.36
C VAL A 82 3.59 28.93 10.75
N TRP A 83 4.85 29.37 10.94
CA TRP A 83 5.41 30.61 10.42
C TRP A 83 5.83 30.57 8.94
N ASP A 84 5.88 29.40 8.29
CA ASP A 84 6.23 29.27 6.86
C ASP A 84 5.00 29.33 5.93
N GLU A 85 3.78 29.17 6.44
CA GLU A 85 2.53 29.19 5.66
C GLU A 85 1.87 30.58 5.61
N THR A 86 2.39 31.57 6.33
CA THR A 86 1.83 32.94 6.40
C THR A 86 2.63 34.00 5.62
N ARG A 87 3.53 33.58 4.73
CA ARG A 87 4.27 34.50 3.83
C ARG A 87 3.88 34.30 2.37
N ILE A 88 2.72 34.86 2.02
CA ILE A 88 2.41 35.38 0.68
C ILE A 88 2.12 36.86 0.85
#